data_AF-A0A5D2WCW9-F1
#
_entry.id   AF-A0A5D2WCW9-F1
#
_cell.length_a   1.000
_cell.length_b   1.000
_cell.length_c   1.000
_cell.angle_alpha   90.00
_cell.angle_beta   90.00
_cell.angle_gamma   90.00
#
_symmetry.space_group_name_H-M   'P 1'
#
loop_
_entity.id
_entity.type
_entity.pdbx_description
1 polymer ?
#
loop_
_entity_poly.entity_id
_entity_poly.type
_entity_poly.pdbx_seq_one_letter_code
_entity_poly.pdbx_strand_id
1 'polypeptide(L)'
;MERSQSLSTAESMPLIGKYIRDRSSSFSAAIMNRLSSLKEGSGDFVLKNDSLNFEVTEFKIPGVKVIVKLKSEEERLEDQIRGRITLFTKSNCEHSIAARQFFKEKGLRYVEINIDVFTKSGNELMERTGSCEVPQIFFNDSLIGGLATLKSLSESGELHEKMKELLGPKCPEEAPKVPVYGINDEEDKEDELVGVVRFLRQSLPIQDRLIKMKMVKSCFAGPDVVEAIINHLDCGRRKGIATAKMMAQKHFIHHVFGENDFENGYHYYRFLEHEPFIMGCFNFRSSTNDNEPKPASFIADRLSKLMFSIVEMDGYVSDDRLHVDYFRISKSEEFRRYIKLTRDLQRINLQLFTPNERLAFFLNLYNAMVIHAVISIGHPEGILDNKAFFLDFQYVIGGYPHSLSIIENGILRNNRKSPFSLTKPFSKEDRRLHLVPMRVNPLIHFGLCKGTRSSPKLRFFTAHNVEDELISAAKDYFQSEGIKIDRELRTVYLTRIIKWFSQDFGGQEKEILEWVLNYLEGRNAKLLKTMLGDGDLITIVYQDYDWSGNL
;
A
#
# COMPACT_ATOMS: atom_id res chain seq x y z
N MET A 1 -42.05 -40.61 29.41
CA MET A 1 -41.38 -40.70 28.09
C MET A 1 -42.32 -40.08 27.08
N GLU A 2 -42.24 -38.77 26.91
CA GLU A 2 -43.05 -38.03 25.95
C GLU A 2 -42.10 -37.09 25.21
N ARG A 3 -42.07 -37.22 23.89
CA ARG A 3 -41.22 -36.47 22.96
C ARG A 3 -41.76 -35.05 22.84
N SER A 4 -40.94 -34.08 23.19
CA SER A 4 -41.19 -32.66 22.98
C SER A 4 -41.10 -32.29 21.50
N GLN A 5 -42.12 -31.58 21.04
CA GLN A 5 -42.24 -30.95 19.73
C GLN A 5 -41.30 -29.73 19.64
N SER A 6 -40.51 -29.62 18.57
CA SER A 6 -39.78 -28.39 18.23
C SER A 6 -40.60 -27.55 17.26
N LEU A 7 -41.01 -26.37 17.73
CA LEU A 7 -41.67 -25.31 16.96
C LEU A 7 -40.72 -24.74 15.89
N SER A 8 -41.26 -24.54 14.69
CA SER A 8 -40.67 -23.75 13.63
C SER A 8 -40.89 -22.25 13.88
N THR A 9 -39.82 -21.47 13.88
CA THR A 9 -39.87 -20.01 13.69
C THR A 9 -38.97 -19.65 12.52
N ALA A 10 -39.60 -19.45 11.36
CA ALA A 10 -39.04 -18.70 10.27
C ALA A 10 -39.11 -17.21 10.66
N GLU A 11 -37.96 -16.62 10.97
CA GLU A 11 -37.81 -15.16 11.06
C GLU A 11 -36.69 -14.70 10.15
N SER A 12 -37.02 -13.63 9.44
CA SER A 12 -36.33 -12.97 8.35
C SER A 12 -34.86 -12.61 8.62
N MET A 13 -33.96 -13.08 7.75
CA MET A 13 -32.61 -12.53 7.60
C MET A 13 -32.68 -11.07 7.10
N PRO A 14 -32.02 -10.10 7.76
CA PRO A 14 -31.79 -8.79 7.17
C PRO A 14 -30.66 -8.87 6.14
N LEU A 15 -30.89 -8.28 4.97
CA LEU A 15 -29.90 -8.10 3.91
C LEU A 15 -28.72 -7.26 4.43
N ILE A 16 -27.53 -7.87 4.44
CA ILE A 16 -26.22 -7.32 4.87
C ILE A 16 -25.90 -5.95 4.23
N GLY A 17 -26.48 -5.65 3.06
CA GLY A 17 -26.33 -4.35 2.38
C GLY A 17 -26.96 -3.16 3.12
N LYS A 18 -27.94 -3.37 4.01
CA LYS A 18 -28.57 -2.30 4.79
C LYS A 18 -27.69 -1.88 5.99
N TYR A 19 -26.96 -2.83 6.57
CA TYR A 19 -26.10 -2.61 7.73
C TYR A 19 -24.87 -1.72 7.41
N ILE A 20 -24.35 -1.80 6.19
CA ILE A 20 -23.20 -1.00 5.74
C ILE A 20 -23.63 0.46 5.44
N ARG A 21 -24.86 0.67 4.98
CA ARG A 21 -25.38 2.01 4.64
C ARG A 21 -25.79 2.82 5.87
N ASP A 22 -26.28 2.16 6.92
CA ASP A 22 -26.73 2.83 8.15
C ASP A 22 -25.55 3.25 9.06
N ARG A 23 -24.36 2.65 8.92
CA ARG A 23 -23.18 3.05 9.72
C ARG A 23 -22.49 4.31 9.20
N SER A 24 -22.42 4.52 7.88
CA SER A 24 -21.78 5.71 7.30
C SER A 24 -22.53 7.00 7.61
N SER A 25 -23.85 6.94 7.78
CA SER A 25 -24.67 8.08 8.21
C SER A 25 -24.54 8.35 9.72
N SER A 26 -24.42 7.31 10.56
CA SER A 26 -24.33 7.49 12.03
C SER A 26 -22.99 8.11 12.48
N PHE A 27 -21.89 7.83 11.76
CA PHE A 27 -20.56 8.35 12.10
C PHE A 27 -20.46 9.87 11.85
N SER A 28 -21.20 10.38 10.86
CA SER A 28 -21.28 11.81 10.55
C SER A 28 -22.03 12.61 11.63
N ALA A 29 -22.98 11.99 12.34
CA ALA A 29 -23.75 12.65 13.39
C ALA A 29 -23.02 12.68 14.76
N ALA A 30 -22.23 11.64 15.07
CA ALA A 30 -21.46 11.57 16.32
C ALA A 30 -20.34 12.63 16.39
N ILE A 31 -19.79 13.05 15.25
CA ILE A 31 -18.76 14.09 15.16
C ILE A 31 -19.34 15.49 15.42
N MET A 32 -20.58 15.77 14.99
CA MET A 32 -21.23 17.06 15.26
C MET A 32 -21.61 17.26 16.73
N ASN A 33 -22.04 16.21 17.43
CA ASN A 33 -22.48 16.33 18.83
C ASN A 33 -21.33 16.48 19.84
N ARG A 34 -20.09 16.16 19.46
CA ARG A 34 -18.91 16.35 20.32
C ARG A 34 -18.37 17.79 20.32
N LEU A 35 -18.75 18.59 19.33
CA LEU A 35 -18.36 20.00 19.22
C LEU A 35 -19.27 20.95 20.03
N SER A 36 -20.49 20.52 20.38
CA SER A 36 -21.45 21.36 21.10
C SER A 36 -21.30 21.33 22.64
N SER A 37 -20.57 20.36 23.21
CA SER A 37 -20.55 20.15 24.68
C SER A 37 -19.40 20.84 25.43
N LEU A 38 -18.63 21.73 24.79
CA LEU A 38 -17.38 22.29 25.34
C LEU A 38 -17.46 23.77 25.71
N LYS A 39 -18.65 24.33 25.93
CA LYS A 39 -18.81 25.77 26.21
C LYS A 39 -19.80 26.05 27.33
N GLU A 40 -19.37 25.91 28.59
CA GLU A 40 -19.97 26.63 29.72
C GLU A 40 -19.05 26.59 30.94
N GLY A 41 -18.60 27.76 31.42
CA GLY A 41 -18.02 27.91 32.75
C GLY A 41 -16.86 28.91 32.90
N SER A 42 -17.17 30.04 33.55
CA SER A 42 -16.39 30.72 34.61
C SER A 42 -15.66 32.05 34.33
N GLY A 43 -16.15 33.11 34.99
CA GLY A 43 -15.48 33.85 36.09
C GLY A 43 -14.31 34.79 35.78
N ASP A 44 -14.55 36.10 35.88
CA ASP A 44 -13.61 37.23 35.77
C ASP A 44 -12.51 37.26 36.85
N PHE A 45 -11.27 37.59 36.47
CA PHE A 45 -10.27 38.26 37.31
C PHE A 45 -9.35 39.15 36.44
N VAL A 46 -9.25 40.43 36.79
CA VAL A 46 -8.49 41.48 36.09
C VAL A 46 -7.16 41.75 36.79
N LEU A 47 -6.07 41.88 36.03
CA LEU A 47 -4.87 42.64 36.41
C LEU A 47 -4.33 43.37 35.17
N LYS A 48 -4.23 44.69 35.27
CA LYS A 48 -3.63 45.60 34.28
C LYS A 48 -2.10 45.52 34.33
N ASN A 49 -1.45 45.66 33.18
CA ASN A 49 -0.42 46.68 33.06
C ASN A 49 -0.16 47.10 31.61
N ASP A 50 -0.05 48.42 31.47
CA ASP A 50 0.09 49.22 30.27
C ASP A 50 1.51 49.12 29.67
N SER A 51 1.60 49.27 28.34
CA SER A 51 2.56 50.11 27.60
C SER A 51 2.90 49.48 26.24
N LEU A 52 2.33 50.03 25.17
CA LEU A 52 2.97 50.33 23.86
C LEU A 52 1.84 50.67 22.85
N ASN A 53 1.84 51.93 22.39
CA ASN A 53 0.86 52.49 21.47
C ASN A 53 0.94 51.85 20.08
N PHE A 54 -0.07 51.07 19.71
CA PHE A 54 -0.48 50.85 18.32
C PHE A 54 -2.00 50.81 18.27
N GLU A 55 -2.61 51.58 17.36
CA GLU A 55 -4.06 51.57 17.14
C GLU A 55 -4.48 50.20 16.57
N VAL A 56 -4.95 49.33 17.45
CA VAL A 56 -5.71 48.13 17.09
C VAL A 56 -7.17 48.44 17.33
N THR A 57 -8.01 48.36 16.29
CA THR A 57 -9.46 48.37 16.48
C THR A 57 -9.87 47.09 17.20
N GLU A 58 -9.95 47.18 18.52
CA GLU A 58 -10.31 46.08 19.41
C GLU A 58 -11.82 45.80 19.30
N PHE A 59 -12.20 44.73 18.61
CA PHE A 59 -13.59 44.26 18.59
C PHE A 59 -13.81 43.32 19.79
N LYS A 60 -14.50 43.81 20.83
CA LYS A 60 -14.89 42.99 21.98
C LYS A 60 -16.13 42.15 21.64
N ILE A 61 -15.92 40.86 21.39
CA ILE A 61 -16.99 39.85 21.40
C ILE A 61 -17.02 39.21 22.79
N PRO A 62 -18.14 39.24 23.54
CA PRO A 62 -18.21 38.64 24.87
C PRO A 62 -17.93 37.13 24.82
N GLY A 63 -16.96 36.65 25.62
CA GLY A 63 -16.69 35.21 25.79
C GLY A 63 -15.64 34.59 24.86
N VAL A 64 -14.85 35.37 24.11
CA VAL A 64 -13.73 34.88 23.28
C VAL A 64 -12.44 35.58 23.67
N LYS A 65 -11.47 34.83 24.22
CA LYS A 65 -10.12 35.33 24.49
C LYS A 65 -9.30 35.21 23.20
N VAL A 66 -9.22 36.29 22.42
CA VAL A 66 -8.37 36.36 21.23
C VAL A 66 -6.93 36.60 21.70
N ILE A 67 -6.08 35.58 21.59
CA ILE A 67 -4.63 35.73 21.81
C ILE A 67 -4.01 35.98 20.43
N VAL A 68 -3.69 37.23 20.13
CA VAL A 68 -2.95 37.59 18.91
C VAL A 68 -1.48 37.30 19.16
N LYS A 69 -0.99 36.16 18.65
CA LYS A 69 0.45 35.89 18.58
C LYS A 69 1.04 36.77 17.48
N LEU A 70 1.88 37.74 17.84
CA LEU A 70 2.60 38.55 16.86
C LEU A 70 3.57 37.64 16.09
N LYS A 71 3.35 37.52 14.78
CA LYS A 71 4.23 36.78 13.87
C LYS A 71 5.64 37.42 13.84
N SER A 72 6.68 36.59 13.79
CA SER A 72 8.07 37.07 13.61
C SER A 72 8.24 37.77 12.25
N GLU A 73 9.32 38.54 12.07
CA GLU A 73 9.61 39.18 10.76
C GLU A 73 9.78 38.15 9.63
N GLU A 74 10.32 36.97 9.94
CA GLU A 74 10.45 35.84 9.02
C GLU A 74 9.08 35.27 8.59
N GLU A 75 8.16 35.08 9.56
CA GLU A 75 6.78 34.63 9.29
C GLU A 75 5.96 35.67 8.50
N ARG A 76 6.30 36.96 8.60
CA ARG A 76 5.70 38.04 7.79
C ARG A 76 6.26 38.07 6.36
N LEU A 77 7.52 37.73 6.17
CA LEU A 77 8.14 37.59 4.84
C LEU A 77 7.53 36.41 4.08
N GLU A 78 7.27 35.28 4.75
CA GLU A 78 6.63 34.10 4.15
C GLU A 78 5.21 34.33 3.63
N ASP A 79 4.46 35.24 4.25
CA ASP A 79 3.13 35.66 3.79
C ASP A 79 3.21 36.62 2.58
N GLN A 80 4.37 37.23 2.33
CA GLN A 80 4.63 38.13 1.19
C GLN A 80 5.25 37.40 -0.01
N ILE A 81 5.79 36.19 0.16
CA ILE A 81 6.28 35.35 -0.94
C ILE A 81 5.09 34.96 -1.83
N ARG A 82 5.00 35.54 -3.03
CA ARG A 82 4.04 35.13 -4.06
C ARG A 82 4.66 34.30 -5.19
N GLY A 83 5.99 34.16 -5.18
CA GLY A 83 6.74 33.24 -6.01
C GLY A 83 6.60 31.78 -5.55
N ARG A 84 7.19 30.86 -6.32
CA ARG A 84 7.13 29.42 -6.05
C ARG A 84 8.52 28.80 -6.07
N ILE A 85 8.81 27.98 -5.07
CA ILE A 85 9.92 27.02 -5.11
C ILE A 85 9.37 25.72 -5.69
N THR A 86 9.95 25.24 -6.78
CA THR A 86 9.62 23.94 -7.37
C THR A 86 10.81 23.01 -7.21
N LEU A 87 10.56 21.80 -6.70
CA LEU A 87 11.55 20.77 -6.50
C LEU A 87 11.20 19.55 -7.37
N PHE A 88 12.06 19.24 -8.34
CA PHE A 88 11.97 17.97 -9.07
C PHE A 88 12.68 16.87 -8.29
N THR A 89 11.99 15.76 -8.06
CA THR A 89 12.50 14.62 -7.28
C THR A 89 12.30 13.32 -8.04
N LYS A 90 12.98 12.28 -7.55
CA LYS A 90 12.76 10.88 -7.94
C LYS A 90 12.60 10.04 -6.68
N SER A 91 11.82 8.98 -6.79
CA SER A 91 11.57 8.04 -5.69
C SER A 91 12.83 7.22 -5.39
N ASN A 92 13.08 6.93 -4.11
CA ASN A 92 14.24 6.16 -3.66
C ASN A 92 15.58 6.77 -4.10
N CYS A 93 15.68 8.10 -4.06
CA CYS A 93 16.89 8.84 -4.40
C CYS A 93 17.41 9.58 -3.16
N GLU A 94 18.61 9.23 -2.71
CA GLU A 94 19.25 9.81 -1.51
C GLU A 94 19.35 11.34 -1.58
N HIS A 95 19.75 11.89 -2.73
CA HIS A 95 19.84 13.34 -2.91
C HIS A 95 18.47 14.02 -2.86
N SER A 96 17.41 13.39 -3.37
CA SER A 96 16.05 13.93 -3.30
C SER A 96 15.50 13.90 -1.87
N ILE A 97 15.82 12.86 -1.09
CA ILE A 97 15.49 12.77 0.33
C ILE A 97 16.20 13.88 1.11
N ALA A 98 17.51 14.07 0.87
CA ALA A 98 18.29 15.11 1.53
C ALA A 98 17.83 16.54 1.16
N ALA A 99 17.36 16.77 -0.08
CA ALA A 99 16.76 18.05 -0.47
C ALA A 99 15.46 18.35 0.27
N ARG A 100 14.57 17.36 0.42
CA ARG A 100 13.34 17.50 1.21
C ARG A 100 13.66 17.85 2.67
N GLN A 101 14.61 17.12 3.27
CA GLN A 101 15.07 17.40 4.63
C GLN A 101 15.63 18.83 4.76
N PHE A 102 16.42 19.30 3.80
CA PHE A 102 16.94 20.67 3.81
C PHE A 102 15.82 21.72 3.84
N PHE A 103 14.80 21.58 2.98
CA PHE A 103 13.67 22.52 2.96
C PHE A 103 12.83 22.43 4.25
N LYS A 104 12.66 21.22 4.80
CA LYS A 104 11.98 20.99 6.09
C LYS A 104 12.71 21.67 7.25
N GLU A 105 14.04 21.54 7.32
CA GLU A 105 14.89 22.19 8.33
C GLU A 105 14.86 23.71 8.25
N LYS A 106 14.74 24.26 7.03
CA LYS A 106 14.62 25.70 6.79
C LYS A 106 13.19 26.25 6.88
N GLY A 107 12.18 25.39 7.06
CA GLY A 107 10.77 25.79 7.14
C GLY A 107 10.17 26.29 5.81
N LEU A 108 10.84 26.08 4.68
CA LEU A 108 10.44 26.67 3.41
C LEU A 108 9.35 25.84 2.71
N ARG A 109 8.31 26.52 2.23
CA ARG A 109 7.25 25.89 1.43
C ARG A 109 7.69 25.71 -0.02
N TYR A 110 7.52 24.49 -0.55
CA TYR A 110 7.85 24.15 -1.93
C TYR A 110 6.75 23.29 -2.58
N VAL A 111 6.76 23.25 -3.91
CA VAL A 111 5.95 22.34 -4.72
C VAL A 111 6.85 21.23 -5.25
N GLU A 112 6.57 19.99 -4.84
CA GLU A 112 7.30 18.82 -5.32
C GLU A 112 6.71 18.29 -6.63
N ILE A 113 7.58 17.97 -7.59
CA ILE A 113 7.26 17.27 -8.83
C ILE A 113 8.10 16.00 -8.88
N ASN A 114 7.51 14.89 -8.41
CA ASN A 114 8.16 13.60 -8.52
C ASN A 114 7.98 13.03 -9.94
N ILE A 115 9.10 12.84 -10.65
CA ILE A 115 9.10 12.41 -12.07
C ILE A 115 8.67 10.95 -12.26
N ASP A 116 8.78 10.10 -11.24
CA ASP A 116 8.26 8.72 -11.32
C ASP A 116 6.74 8.68 -11.14
N VAL A 117 6.20 9.63 -10.37
CA VAL A 117 4.75 9.82 -10.24
C VAL A 117 4.24 10.42 -11.54
N PHE A 118 4.78 11.58 -11.96
CA PHE A 118 4.40 12.34 -13.16
C PHE A 118 5.40 12.14 -14.31
N THR A 119 5.21 11.06 -15.07
CA THR A 119 6.17 10.64 -16.10
C THR A 119 6.39 11.67 -17.21
N LYS A 120 5.38 12.48 -17.56
CA LYS A 120 5.51 13.56 -18.55
C LYS A 120 6.40 14.71 -18.06
N SER A 121 6.48 14.93 -16.74
CA SER A 121 7.32 15.99 -16.16
C SER A 121 8.81 15.69 -16.30
N GLY A 122 9.20 14.44 -16.54
CA GLY A 122 10.59 14.10 -16.86
C GLY A 122 11.07 14.69 -18.18
N ASN A 123 10.20 14.78 -19.19
CA ASN A 123 10.52 15.43 -20.46
C ASN A 123 10.66 16.94 -20.30
N GLU A 124 9.76 17.57 -19.53
CA GLU A 124 9.86 18.99 -19.18
C GLU A 124 11.17 19.31 -18.43
N LEU A 125 11.58 18.43 -17.51
CA LEU A 125 12.85 18.59 -16.80
C LEU A 125 14.03 18.59 -17.78
N MET A 126 14.06 17.62 -18.71
CA MET A 126 15.12 17.50 -19.72
C MET A 126 15.16 18.73 -20.65
N GLU A 127 14.02 19.22 -21.10
CA GLU A 127 13.91 20.41 -21.97
C GLU A 127 14.46 21.67 -21.28
N ARG A 128 14.30 21.79 -19.95
CA ARG A 128 14.68 22.98 -19.18
C ARG A 128 16.13 22.95 -18.69
N THR A 129 16.63 21.79 -18.27
CA THR A 129 17.97 21.69 -17.64
C THR A 129 19.01 21.07 -18.57
N GLY A 130 18.59 20.43 -19.67
CA GLY A 130 19.44 19.60 -20.51
C GLY A 130 19.86 18.27 -19.86
N SER A 131 19.33 17.93 -18.68
CA SER A 131 19.68 16.74 -17.90
C SER A 131 18.46 16.13 -17.21
N CYS A 132 18.51 14.82 -16.93
CA CYS A 132 17.52 14.12 -16.11
C CYS A 132 17.99 13.91 -14.66
N GLU A 133 19.10 14.53 -14.27
CA GLU A 133 19.60 14.47 -12.90
C GLU A 133 18.62 15.12 -11.93
N VAL A 134 18.43 14.50 -10.78
CA VAL A 134 17.60 14.99 -9.68
C VAL A 134 18.37 14.92 -8.36
N PRO A 135 18.07 15.77 -7.37
CA PRO A 135 17.05 16.82 -7.37
C PRO A 135 17.43 18.02 -8.24
N GLN A 136 16.44 18.72 -8.80
CA GLN A 136 16.63 20.02 -9.44
C GLN A 136 15.66 21.03 -8.84
N ILE A 137 16.19 22.19 -8.46
CA ILE A 137 15.46 23.21 -7.74
C ILE A 137 15.30 24.43 -8.62
N PHE A 138 14.07 24.92 -8.71
CA PHE A 138 13.71 26.13 -9.42
C PHE A 138 13.10 27.13 -8.46
N PHE A 139 13.55 28.37 -8.54
CA PHE A 139 12.90 29.51 -7.92
C PHE A 139 12.19 30.27 -9.04
N ASN A 140 10.86 30.20 -9.08
CA ASN A 140 10.07 30.63 -10.22
C ASN A 140 10.52 29.90 -11.51
N ASP A 141 11.10 30.63 -12.46
CA ASP A 141 11.67 30.18 -13.73
C ASP A 141 13.20 29.94 -13.65
N SER A 142 13.87 30.46 -12.61
CA SER A 142 15.32 30.37 -12.47
C SER A 142 15.76 29.01 -11.92
N LEU A 143 16.64 28.32 -12.67
CA LEU A 143 17.28 27.09 -12.23
C LEU A 143 18.38 27.40 -11.21
N ILE A 144 18.21 26.91 -9.99
CA ILE A 144 19.24 26.95 -8.94
C ILE A 144 20.21 25.78 -9.10
N GLY A 145 19.71 24.62 -9.55
CA GLY A 145 20.49 23.40 -9.75
C GLY A 145 20.18 22.34 -8.70
N GLY A 146 21.16 21.47 -8.43
CA GLY A 146 21.01 20.34 -7.52
C GLY A 146 21.31 20.64 -6.05
N LEU A 147 21.33 19.58 -5.24
CA LEU A 147 21.55 19.65 -3.79
C LEU A 147 22.89 20.30 -3.41
N ALA A 148 23.96 20.00 -4.15
CA ALA A 148 25.29 20.56 -3.87
C ALA A 148 25.31 22.08 -4.05
N THR A 149 24.71 22.58 -5.14
CA THR A 149 24.57 24.01 -5.40
C THR A 149 23.70 24.68 -4.35
N LEU A 150 22.59 24.06 -3.94
CA LEU A 150 21.72 24.57 -2.89
C LEU A 150 22.45 24.73 -1.55
N LYS A 151 23.24 23.73 -1.15
CA LYS A 151 24.04 23.79 0.09
C LYS A 151 25.09 24.90 0.03
N SER A 152 25.82 24.99 -1.08
CA SER A 152 26.80 26.05 -1.32
C SER A 152 26.17 27.46 -1.20
N LEU A 153 25.01 27.67 -1.83
CA LEU A 153 24.28 28.94 -1.75
C LEU A 153 23.74 29.24 -0.35
N SER A 154 23.39 28.21 0.42
CA SER A 154 22.99 28.37 1.81
C SER A 154 24.17 28.75 2.71
N GLU A 155 25.36 28.22 2.42
CA GLU A 155 26.59 28.50 3.18
C GLU A 155 27.18 29.87 2.83
N SER A 156 27.07 30.31 1.58
CA SER A 156 27.53 31.64 1.14
C SER A 156 26.57 32.78 1.53
N GLY A 157 25.36 32.46 2.00
CA GLY A 157 24.31 33.44 2.33
C GLY A 157 23.54 33.97 1.11
N GLU A 158 23.95 33.64 -0.11
CA GLU A 158 23.31 34.06 -1.37
C GLU A 158 21.90 33.47 -1.54
N LEU A 159 21.58 32.38 -0.83
CA LEU A 159 20.24 31.79 -0.84
C LEU A 159 19.16 32.82 -0.43
N HIS A 160 19.44 33.66 0.57
CA HIS A 160 18.49 34.69 1.01
C HIS A 160 18.27 35.76 -0.05
N GLU A 161 19.32 36.15 -0.78
CA GLU A 161 19.20 37.09 -1.90
C GLU A 161 18.36 36.50 -3.03
N LYS A 162 18.57 35.22 -3.36
CA LYS A 162 17.74 34.49 -4.33
C LYS A 162 16.30 34.33 -3.88
N MET A 163 16.04 34.17 -2.58
CA MET A 163 14.68 34.14 -2.06
C MET A 163 13.96 35.48 -2.20
N LYS A 164 14.66 36.63 -2.27
CA LYS A 164 14.01 37.92 -2.57
C LYS A 164 13.39 37.94 -3.97
N GLU A 165 13.90 37.15 -4.92
CA GLU A 165 13.28 36.98 -6.25
C GLU A 165 11.87 36.35 -6.15
N LEU A 166 11.55 35.67 -5.05
CA LEU A 166 10.24 35.09 -4.77
C LEU A 166 9.22 36.10 -4.19
N LEU A 167 9.65 37.31 -3.80
CA LEU A 167 8.78 38.36 -3.23
C LEU A 167 8.04 39.20 -4.30
N GLY A 168 8.20 38.88 -5.59
CA GLY A 168 7.56 39.57 -6.72
C GLY A 168 6.03 39.38 -6.80
N PRO A 169 5.31 40.13 -7.68
CA PRO A 169 3.86 40.24 -7.62
C PRO A 169 3.07 39.00 -8.09
N LYS A 170 3.69 38.04 -8.81
CA LYS A 170 3.12 36.74 -9.24
C LYS A 170 4.22 35.82 -9.76
N CYS A 171 4.01 34.49 -9.67
CA CYS A 171 4.88 33.49 -10.31
C CYS A 171 4.82 33.62 -11.85
N PRO A 172 5.96 33.67 -12.57
CA PRO A 172 6.01 33.75 -14.03
C PRO A 172 5.30 32.56 -14.72
N GLU A 173 4.73 32.78 -15.91
CA GLU A 173 4.15 31.69 -16.72
C GLU A 173 5.19 30.67 -17.19
N GLU A 174 6.45 31.10 -17.30
CA GLU A 174 7.58 30.26 -17.69
C GLU A 174 8.07 29.34 -16.55
N ALA A 175 7.62 29.55 -15.30
CA ALA A 175 7.95 28.67 -14.19
C ALA A 175 7.45 27.23 -14.45
N PRO A 176 8.10 26.19 -13.88
CA PRO A 176 7.62 24.82 -13.98
C PRO A 176 6.15 24.71 -13.56
N LYS A 177 5.36 24.04 -14.41
CA LYS A 177 3.92 23.92 -14.20
C LYS A 177 3.66 23.01 -13.00
N VAL A 178 2.69 23.40 -12.16
CA VAL A 178 2.25 22.53 -11.07
C VAL A 178 1.66 21.26 -11.68
N PRO A 179 1.97 20.08 -11.14
CA PRO A 179 1.38 18.84 -11.62
C PRO A 179 -0.14 18.90 -11.51
N VAL A 180 -0.83 18.62 -12.62
CA VAL A 180 -2.29 18.59 -12.65
C VAL A 180 -2.76 17.20 -12.22
N TYR A 181 -3.48 17.15 -11.10
CA TYR A 181 -3.98 15.89 -10.56
C TYR A 181 -5.14 15.36 -11.41
N GLY A 182 -5.28 14.03 -11.46
CA GLY A 182 -6.35 13.39 -12.23
C GLY A 182 -6.05 13.12 -13.70
N ILE A 183 -5.04 13.75 -14.31
CA ILE A 183 -4.64 13.48 -15.70
C ILE A 183 -3.77 12.22 -15.74
N ASN A 184 -4.08 11.33 -16.70
CA ASN A 184 -3.27 10.13 -16.93
C ASN A 184 -2.15 10.44 -17.92
N ASP A 185 -0.92 10.14 -17.50
CA ASP A 185 0.26 10.35 -18.33
C ASP A 185 0.62 9.14 -19.18
N GLU A 186 0.06 7.97 -18.88
CA GLU A 186 0.31 6.72 -19.59
C GLU A 186 -0.70 6.50 -20.72
N GLU A 187 -0.19 6.12 -21.89
CA GLU A 187 -0.99 5.67 -23.01
C GLU A 187 -1.42 4.22 -22.80
N ASP A 188 -2.72 4.02 -22.56
CA ASP A 188 -3.31 2.70 -22.46
C ASP A 188 -3.67 2.21 -23.88
N LYS A 189 -3.13 1.07 -24.30
CA LYS A 189 -3.46 0.41 -25.57
C LYS A 189 -4.45 -0.72 -25.31
N GLU A 190 -5.53 -0.78 -26.11
CA GLU A 190 -6.49 -1.89 -26.02
C GLU A 190 -5.83 -3.20 -26.47
N ASP A 191 -6.10 -4.31 -25.76
CA ASP A 191 -5.61 -5.63 -26.15
C ASP A 191 -6.26 -6.08 -27.46
N GLU A 192 -5.49 -6.64 -28.38
CA GLU A 192 -5.95 -7.12 -29.69
C GLU A 192 -7.15 -8.08 -29.60
N LEU A 193 -7.25 -8.84 -28.50
CA LEU A 193 -8.35 -9.79 -28.29
C LEU A 193 -9.64 -9.15 -27.76
N VAL A 194 -9.63 -7.87 -27.38
CA VAL A 194 -10.78 -7.19 -26.75
C VAL A 194 -11.96 -7.12 -27.70
N GLY A 195 -11.73 -6.88 -28.98
CA GLY A 195 -12.81 -6.89 -29.99
C GLY A 195 -13.56 -8.22 -29.97
N VAL A 196 -12.81 -9.32 -29.94
CA VAL A 196 -13.37 -10.68 -29.84
C VAL A 196 -14.05 -10.91 -28.50
N VAL A 197 -13.44 -10.49 -27.38
CA VAL A 197 -14.02 -10.65 -26.03
C VAL A 197 -15.33 -9.88 -25.90
N ARG A 198 -15.40 -8.64 -26.40
CA ARG A 198 -16.62 -7.81 -26.41
C ARG A 198 -17.73 -8.49 -27.21
N PHE A 199 -17.41 -9.06 -28.36
CA PHE A 199 -18.36 -9.85 -29.15
C PHE A 199 -18.85 -11.08 -28.37
N LEU A 200 -17.93 -11.86 -27.80
CA LEU A 200 -18.27 -13.08 -27.05
C LEU A 200 -19.13 -12.81 -25.80
N ARG A 201 -18.89 -11.70 -25.10
CA ARG A 201 -19.73 -11.25 -23.96
C ARG A 201 -21.19 -11.06 -24.38
N GLN A 202 -21.45 -10.67 -25.63
CA GLN A 202 -22.80 -10.44 -26.16
C GLN A 202 -23.39 -11.67 -26.85
N SER A 203 -22.56 -12.51 -27.48
CA SER A 203 -23.01 -13.60 -28.33
C SER A 203 -23.18 -14.94 -27.60
N LEU A 204 -22.49 -15.15 -26.47
CA LEU A 204 -22.48 -16.44 -25.80
C LEU A 204 -23.70 -16.67 -24.90
N PRO A 205 -24.23 -17.91 -24.83
CA PRO A 205 -25.30 -18.27 -23.91
C PRO A 205 -24.77 -18.45 -22.47
N ILE A 206 -24.57 -17.34 -21.76
CA ILE A 206 -24.11 -17.31 -20.37
C ILE A 206 -25.29 -17.68 -19.46
N GLN A 207 -25.23 -18.85 -18.81
CA GLN A 207 -26.32 -19.34 -17.98
C GLN A 207 -25.83 -20.15 -16.79
N ASP A 208 -26.70 -20.31 -15.78
CA ASP A 208 -26.44 -21.17 -14.63
C ASP A 208 -26.70 -22.63 -15.00
N ARG A 209 -25.78 -23.54 -14.66
CA ARG A 209 -25.88 -24.96 -15.00
C ARG A 209 -25.58 -25.84 -13.79
N LEU A 210 -26.33 -26.93 -13.62
CA LEU A 210 -26.04 -27.96 -12.64
C LEU A 210 -25.02 -28.95 -13.24
N ILE A 211 -23.78 -28.93 -12.75
CA ILE A 211 -22.68 -29.75 -13.26
C ILE A 211 -22.11 -30.56 -12.11
N LYS A 212 -21.99 -31.89 -12.27
CA LYS A 212 -21.47 -32.81 -11.24
C LYS A 212 -22.11 -32.58 -9.85
N MET A 213 -23.44 -32.44 -9.80
CA MET A 213 -24.25 -32.15 -8.59
C MET A 213 -23.93 -30.81 -7.90
N LYS A 214 -23.23 -29.88 -8.57
CA LYS A 214 -22.96 -28.53 -8.08
C LYS A 214 -23.56 -27.49 -9.02
N MET A 215 -24.24 -26.48 -8.46
CA MET A 215 -24.73 -25.34 -9.23
C MET A 215 -23.56 -24.43 -9.59
N VAL A 216 -23.33 -24.27 -10.89
CA VAL A 216 -22.30 -23.39 -11.45
C VAL A 216 -23.01 -22.20 -12.08
N LYS A 217 -22.74 -21.01 -11.56
CA LYS A 217 -23.34 -19.78 -12.09
C LYS A 217 -22.59 -19.23 -13.31
N SER A 218 -23.31 -18.56 -14.20
CA SER A 218 -22.80 -17.74 -15.29
C SER A 218 -21.72 -18.41 -16.16
N CYS A 219 -21.96 -19.64 -16.62
CA CYS A 219 -20.99 -20.40 -17.41
C CYS A 219 -21.45 -20.62 -18.86
N PHE A 220 -20.48 -20.92 -19.72
CA PHE A 220 -20.68 -21.24 -21.14
C PHE A 220 -19.81 -22.43 -21.56
N ALA A 221 -20.19 -23.12 -22.65
CA ALA A 221 -19.47 -24.30 -23.10
C ALA A 221 -18.29 -23.91 -24.02
N GLY A 222 -17.19 -24.66 -23.92
CA GLY A 222 -16.00 -24.48 -24.77
C GLY A 222 -16.27 -24.51 -26.28
N PRO A 223 -17.11 -25.45 -26.80
CA PRO A 223 -17.46 -25.48 -28.22
C PRO A 223 -18.15 -24.20 -28.70
N ASP A 224 -19.08 -23.65 -27.90
CA ASP A 224 -19.80 -22.41 -28.21
C ASP A 224 -18.84 -21.22 -28.38
N VAL A 225 -17.78 -21.16 -27.56
CA VAL A 225 -16.71 -20.15 -27.67
C VAL A 225 -15.97 -20.28 -28.99
N VAL A 226 -15.56 -21.50 -29.35
CA VAL A 226 -14.80 -21.74 -30.57
C VAL A 226 -15.64 -21.41 -31.81
N GLU A 227 -16.91 -21.80 -31.82
CA GLU A 227 -17.84 -21.50 -32.91
C GLU A 227 -18.10 -19.99 -33.05
N ALA A 228 -18.32 -19.29 -31.93
CA ALA A 228 -18.50 -17.85 -31.94
C ALA A 228 -17.23 -17.10 -32.43
N ILE A 229 -16.04 -17.56 -32.06
CA ILE A 229 -14.76 -17.00 -32.57
C ILE A 229 -14.61 -17.25 -34.08
N ILE A 230 -14.93 -18.47 -34.55
CA ILE A 230 -14.88 -18.83 -35.97
C ILE A 230 -15.79 -17.90 -36.78
N ASN A 231 -17.01 -17.69 -36.31
CA ASN A 231 -17.99 -16.85 -36.99
C ASN A 231 -17.59 -15.36 -37.00
N HIS A 232 -16.98 -14.87 -35.91
CA HIS A 232 -16.59 -13.46 -35.81
C HIS A 232 -15.32 -13.13 -36.61
N LEU A 233 -14.33 -14.02 -36.60
CA LEU A 233 -13.03 -13.82 -37.26
C LEU A 233 -12.95 -14.42 -38.67
N ASP A 234 -14.02 -15.04 -39.16
CA ASP A 234 -14.10 -15.82 -40.40
C ASP A 234 -12.86 -16.73 -40.58
N CYS A 235 -12.62 -17.59 -39.58
CA CYS A 235 -11.38 -18.34 -39.49
C CYS A 235 -11.58 -19.85 -39.32
N GLY A 236 -10.60 -20.65 -39.75
CA GLY A 236 -10.65 -22.10 -39.56
C GLY A 236 -10.59 -22.53 -38.08
N ARG A 237 -11.16 -23.70 -37.78
CA ARG A 237 -11.25 -24.26 -36.40
C ARG A 237 -9.93 -24.29 -35.63
N ARG A 238 -8.80 -24.53 -36.30
CA ARG A 238 -7.46 -24.47 -35.66
C ARG A 238 -7.14 -23.09 -35.10
N LYS A 239 -7.43 -22.03 -35.88
CA LYS A 239 -7.19 -20.64 -35.45
C LYS A 239 -8.16 -20.25 -34.33
N GLY A 240 -9.43 -20.63 -34.42
CA GLY A 240 -10.41 -20.40 -33.34
C GLY A 240 -10.00 -21.03 -32.00
N ILE A 241 -9.52 -22.29 -32.01
CA ILE A 241 -9.01 -22.95 -30.80
C ILE A 241 -7.75 -22.24 -30.27
N ALA A 242 -6.84 -21.81 -31.15
CA ALA A 242 -5.65 -21.08 -30.74
C ALA A 242 -6.01 -19.74 -30.06
N THR A 243 -6.96 -18.99 -30.61
CA THR A 243 -7.46 -17.75 -30.00
C THR A 243 -8.11 -18.01 -28.65
N ALA A 244 -8.94 -19.05 -28.51
CA ALA A 244 -9.54 -19.42 -27.22
C ALA A 244 -8.48 -19.79 -26.17
N LYS A 245 -7.41 -20.50 -26.58
CA LYS A 245 -6.25 -20.77 -25.71
C LYS A 245 -5.54 -19.50 -25.27
N MET A 246 -5.29 -18.57 -26.20
CA MET A 246 -4.69 -17.27 -25.87
C MET A 246 -5.57 -16.47 -24.90
N MET A 247 -6.90 -16.51 -25.06
CA MET A 247 -7.82 -15.86 -24.13
C MET A 247 -7.75 -16.44 -22.72
N ALA A 248 -7.63 -17.77 -22.59
CA ALA A 248 -7.45 -18.42 -21.30
C ALA A 248 -6.09 -18.07 -20.66
N GLN A 249 -5.01 -18.07 -21.45
CA GLN A 249 -3.66 -17.69 -20.99
C GLN A 249 -3.58 -16.22 -20.55
N LYS A 250 -4.28 -15.32 -21.26
CA LYS A 250 -4.40 -13.90 -20.89
C LYS A 250 -5.45 -13.63 -19.81
N HIS A 251 -6.00 -14.67 -19.18
CA HIS A 251 -6.98 -14.61 -18.09
C HIS A 251 -8.30 -13.90 -18.42
N PHE A 252 -8.74 -13.90 -19.68
CA PHE A 252 -10.11 -13.44 -20.02
C PHE A 252 -11.16 -14.48 -19.62
N ILE A 253 -10.82 -15.76 -19.79
CA ILE A 253 -11.70 -16.89 -19.48
C ILE A 253 -10.98 -17.88 -18.57
N HIS A 254 -11.73 -18.49 -17.65
CA HIS A 254 -11.25 -19.52 -16.73
C HIS A 254 -12.09 -20.77 -16.83
N HIS A 255 -11.44 -21.92 -16.64
CA HIS A 255 -12.14 -23.18 -16.53
C HIS A 255 -12.85 -23.25 -15.18
N VAL A 256 -14.14 -23.61 -15.18
CA VAL A 256 -15.01 -23.58 -13.98
C VAL A 256 -14.45 -24.40 -12.82
N PHE A 257 -13.76 -25.51 -13.11
CA PHE A 257 -13.19 -26.39 -12.09
C PHE A 257 -11.67 -26.19 -11.90
N GLY A 258 -11.05 -25.23 -12.60
CA GLY A 258 -9.61 -24.92 -12.45
C GLY A 258 -8.62 -25.99 -12.94
N GLU A 259 -9.12 -27.16 -13.36
CA GLU A 259 -8.30 -28.33 -13.72
C GLU A 259 -7.39 -28.07 -14.93
N ASN A 260 -7.89 -27.47 -16.02
CA ASN A 260 -7.14 -27.43 -17.30
C ASN A 260 -7.10 -26.03 -17.95
N ASP A 261 -6.09 -25.80 -18.80
CA ASP A 261 -6.13 -24.68 -19.77
C ASP A 261 -7.26 -24.93 -20.78
N PHE A 262 -7.48 -24.02 -21.74
CA PHE A 262 -8.53 -24.23 -22.74
C PHE A 262 -8.33 -25.56 -23.50
N GLU A 263 -9.17 -26.53 -23.19
CA GLU A 263 -9.21 -27.86 -23.79
C GLU A 263 -10.35 -27.98 -24.80
N ASN A 264 -10.05 -28.67 -25.90
CA ASN A 264 -11.02 -28.98 -26.93
C ASN A 264 -11.91 -30.14 -26.45
N GLY A 265 -13.09 -29.81 -25.94
CA GLY A 265 -14.07 -30.77 -25.43
C GLY A 265 -15.26 -30.06 -24.78
N TYR A 266 -16.18 -30.84 -24.21
CA TYR A 266 -17.32 -30.31 -23.45
C TYR A 266 -16.90 -29.91 -22.03
N HIS A 267 -16.09 -28.86 -21.97
CA HIS A 267 -15.67 -28.19 -20.75
C HIS A 267 -16.45 -26.89 -20.57
N TYR A 268 -16.60 -26.46 -19.32
CA TYR A 268 -17.31 -25.24 -18.98
C TYR A 268 -16.32 -24.17 -18.55
N TYR A 269 -16.53 -22.98 -19.10
CA TYR A 269 -15.70 -21.82 -18.84
C TYR A 269 -16.56 -20.66 -18.35
N ARG A 270 -15.88 -19.69 -17.75
CA ARG A 270 -16.46 -18.46 -17.22
C ARG A 270 -15.54 -17.28 -17.55
N PHE A 271 -16.12 -16.10 -17.77
CA PHE A 271 -15.33 -14.86 -17.84
C PHE A 271 -14.82 -14.49 -16.46
N LEU A 272 -13.63 -13.88 -16.39
CA LEU A 272 -13.04 -13.45 -15.11
C LEU A 272 -14.02 -12.60 -14.29
N GLU A 273 -14.77 -11.70 -14.92
CA GLU A 273 -15.74 -10.80 -14.26
C GLU A 273 -16.95 -11.50 -13.62
N HIS A 274 -17.23 -12.74 -14.01
CA HIS A 274 -18.32 -13.53 -13.45
C HIS A 274 -17.86 -14.47 -12.33
N GLU A 275 -16.56 -14.51 -12.03
CA GLU A 275 -16.05 -15.37 -10.96
C GLU A 275 -16.64 -14.97 -9.59
N PRO A 276 -17.10 -15.92 -8.75
CA PRO A 276 -17.78 -15.61 -7.49
C PRO A 276 -16.96 -14.75 -6.52
N PHE A 277 -15.63 -14.85 -6.55
CA PHE A 277 -14.73 -14.10 -5.67
C PHE A 277 -14.57 -12.63 -6.06
N ILE A 278 -14.99 -12.24 -7.27
CA ILE A 278 -14.82 -10.87 -7.78
C ILE A 278 -15.54 -9.84 -6.91
N MET A 279 -16.70 -10.20 -6.37
CA MET A 279 -17.49 -9.31 -5.50
C MET A 279 -16.74 -8.85 -4.24
N GLY A 280 -15.71 -9.59 -3.81
CA GLY A 280 -14.86 -9.23 -2.67
C GLY A 280 -13.53 -8.56 -3.06
N CYS A 281 -13.26 -8.35 -4.36
CA CYS A 281 -11.97 -7.87 -4.83
C CYS A 281 -11.93 -6.35 -5.01
N PHE A 282 -11.08 -5.67 -4.25
CA PHE A 282 -11.02 -4.19 -4.20
C PHE A 282 -10.37 -3.55 -5.44
N ASN A 283 -9.65 -4.34 -6.25
CA ASN A 283 -9.11 -3.89 -7.54
C ASN A 283 -10.02 -4.24 -8.72
N PHE A 284 -11.25 -4.70 -8.47
CA PHE A 284 -12.23 -5.08 -9.48
C PHE A 284 -13.54 -4.31 -9.24
N ARG A 285 -13.92 -3.41 -10.16
CA ARG A 285 -15.12 -2.58 -9.99
C ARG A 285 -16.36 -3.10 -10.72
N SER A 286 -16.21 -3.46 -11.99
CA SER A 286 -17.35 -3.86 -12.84
C SER A 286 -16.96 -4.65 -14.07
N SER A 287 -15.76 -4.42 -14.61
CA SER A 287 -15.24 -5.14 -15.78
C SER A 287 -13.76 -5.44 -15.62
N THR A 288 -13.32 -6.48 -16.31
CA THR A 288 -11.90 -6.76 -16.48
C THR A 288 -11.21 -5.60 -17.18
N ASN A 289 -9.93 -5.38 -16.88
CA ASN A 289 -9.09 -4.47 -17.63
C ASN A 289 -8.93 -4.96 -19.07
N ASP A 290 -9.54 -4.24 -20.02
CA ASP A 290 -9.48 -4.53 -21.45
C ASP A 290 -8.13 -4.08 -22.06
N ASN A 291 -7.29 -3.33 -21.34
CA ASN A 291 -5.97 -2.94 -21.85
C ASN A 291 -5.03 -4.14 -22.02
N GLU A 292 -4.04 -3.99 -22.89
CA GLU A 292 -2.96 -4.97 -23.03
C GLU A 292 -2.22 -5.14 -21.69
N PRO A 293 -2.06 -6.38 -21.18
CA PRO A 293 -1.33 -6.62 -19.95
C PRO A 293 0.11 -6.12 -20.06
N LYS A 294 0.44 -5.12 -19.24
CA LYS A 294 1.80 -4.58 -19.16
C LYS A 294 2.76 -5.67 -18.63
N PRO A 295 4.06 -5.62 -19.01
CA PRO A 295 5.06 -6.54 -18.47
C PRO A 295 5.11 -6.51 -16.94
N ALA A 296 5.33 -7.66 -16.33
CA ALA A 296 5.30 -7.77 -14.87
C ALA A 296 6.38 -6.94 -14.19
N SER A 297 7.58 -6.85 -14.80
CA SER A 297 8.68 -6.00 -14.34
C SER A 297 8.31 -4.51 -14.34
N PHE A 298 7.60 -4.05 -15.37
CA PHE A 298 7.10 -2.67 -15.45
C PHE A 298 6.11 -2.36 -14.32
N ILE A 299 5.16 -3.26 -14.08
CA ILE A 299 4.17 -3.08 -13.00
C ILE A 299 4.85 -3.10 -11.62
N ALA A 300 5.82 -4.00 -11.41
CA ALA A 300 6.57 -4.08 -10.16
C ALA A 300 7.40 -2.82 -9.90
N ASP A 301 8.10 -2.31 -10.92
CA ASP A 301 8.86 -1.05 -10.84
C ASP A 301 7.95 0.16 -10.61
N ARG A 302 6.79 0.22 -11.29
CA ARG A 302 5.85 1.33 -11.07
C ARG A 302 5.22 1.28 -9.69
N LEU A 303 4.88 0.08 -9.20
CA LEU A 303 4.38 -0.13 -7.84
C LEU A 303 5.41 0.35 -6.81
N SER A 304 6.66 -0.10 -6.92
CA SER A 304 7.71 0.28 -5.96
C SER A 304 7.91 1.80 -5.95
N LYS A 305 8.04 2.44 -7.11
CA LYS A 305 8.20 3.91 -7.22
C LYS A 305 7.06 4.70 -6.58
N LEU A 306 5.81 4.34 -6.86
CA LEU A 306 4.65 4.99 -6.23
C LEU A 306 4.65 4.82 -4.72
N MET A 307 5.04 3.64 -4.23
CA MET A 307 5.07 3.36 -2.81
C MET A 307 6.24 4.03 -2.08
N PHE A 308 7.43 4.07 -2.68
CA PHE A 308 8.56 4.87 -2.20
C PHE A 308 8.19 6.35 -2.14
N SER A 309 7.52 6.87 -3.17
CA SER A 309 7.00 8.24 -3.16
C SER A 309 6.09 8.50 -1.95
N ILE A 310 5.16 7.60 -1.64
CA ILE A 310 4.27 7.75 -0.48
C ILE A 310 5.05 7.82 0.85
N VAL A 311 6.07 6.98 1.03
CA VAL A 311 6.83 6.93 2.29
C VAL A 311 7.77 8.10 2.46
N GLU A 312 8.30 8.64 1.36
CA GLU A 312 9.27 9.73 1.41
C GLU A 312 8.63 11.11 1.38
N MET A 313 7.34 11.22 1.03
CA MET A 313 6.61 12.50 0.99
C MET A 313 6.41 13.07 2.39
N ASP A 314 6.74 14.36 2.53
CA ASP A 314 6.71 15.05 3.82
C ASP A 314 5.31 15.07 4.44
N GLY A 315 5.20 14.41 5.60
CA GLY A 315 4.01 14.35 6.43
C GLY A 315 2.93 13.38 5.95
N TYR A 316 3.27 12.40 5.11
CA TYR A 316 2.45 11.18 4.92
C TYR A 316 2.86 10.09 5.92
N VAL A 317 4.16 9.98 6.19
CA VAL A 317 4.74 9.02 7.11
C VAL A 317 5.68 9.77 8.04
N SER A 318 5.72 9.41 9.32
CA SER A 318 6.67 9.99 10.29
C SER A 318 8.11 9.62 9.95
N ASP A 319 9.07 10.41 10.44
CA ASP A 319 10.50 10.19 10.18
C ASP A 319 11.00 8.81 10.64
N ASP A 320 10.39 8.24 11.68
CA ASP A 320 10.68 6.90 12.19
C ASP A 320 9.97 5.76 11.41
N ARG A 321 9.07 6.11 10.49
CA ARG A 321 8.20 5.24 9.68
C ARG A 321 7.26 4.34 10.49
N LEU A 322 6.94 4.76 11.71
CA LEU A 322 6.03 4.06 12.62
C LEU A 322 4.64 4.70 12.66
N HIS A 323 4.44 5.92 12.17
CA HIS A 323 3.15 6.59 12.12
C HIS A 323 2.84 6.98 10.68
N VAL A 324 1.60 6.72 10.25
CA VAL A 324 1.16 6.85 8.85
C VAL A 324 -0.16 7.61 8.80
N ASP A 325 -0.15 8.78 8.17
CA ASP A 325 -1.35 9.57 7.92
C ASP A 325 -2.11 9.02 6.70
N TYR A 326 -2.90 7.99 6.95
CA TYR A 326 -3.74 7.35 5.94
C TYR A 326 -4.75 8.32 5.29
N PHE A 327 -5.21 9.34 6.03
CA PHE A 327 -6.18 10.31 5.49
C PHE A 327 -5.52 11.17 4.42
N ARG A 328 -4.31 11.67 4.67
CA ARG A 328 -3.57 12.48 3.70
C ARG A 328 -3.16 11.64 2.49
N ILE A 329 -2.72 10.40 2.70
CA ILE A 329 -2.43 9.45 1.61
C ILE A 329 -3.66 9.21 0.74
N SER A 330 -4.85 9.05 1.33
CA SER A 330 -6.08 8.78 0.57
C SER A 330 -6.45 9.89 -0.45
N LYS A 331 -5.98 11.12 -0.21
CA LYS A 331 -6.20 12.29 -1.08
C LYS A 331 -5.05 12.54 -2.05
N SER A 332 -4.01 11.72 -1.99
CA SER A 332 -2.78 11.91 -2.75
C SER A 332 -2.92 11.38 -4.17
N GLU A 333 -2.16 11.98 -5.08
CA GLU A 333 -2.13 11.59 -6.49
C GLU A 333 -1.39 10.24 -6.66
N GLU A 334 -0.39 9.98 -5.82
CA GLU A 334 0.34 8.71 -5.76
C GLU A 334 -0.61 7.55 -5.45
N PHE A 335 -1.47 7.73 -4.44
CA PHE A 335 -2.46 6.72 -4.09
C PHE A 335 -3.51 6.54 -5.18
N ARG A 336 -3.98 7.63 -5.79
CA ARG A 336 -4.90 7.56 -6.94
C ARG A 336 -4.30 6.76 -8.10
N ARG A 337 -3.02 7.00 -8.44
CA ARG A 337 -2.30 6.26 -9.48
C ARG A 337 -2.05 4.80 -9.09
N TYR A 338 -1.76 4.53 -7.82
CA TYR A 338 -1.70 3.16 -7.30
C TYR A 338 -3.01 2.40 -7.52
N ILE A 339 -4.16 3.00 -7.16
CA ILE A 339 -5.47 2.37 -7.38
C ILE A 339 -5.71 2.08 -8.87
N LYS A 340 -5.27 2.95 -9.79
CA LYS A 340 -5.31 2.66 -11.23
C LYS A 340 -4.42 1.47 -11.58
N LEU A 341 -3.16 1.45 -11.11
CA LEU A 341 -2.21 0.37 -11.32
C LEU A 341 -2.73 -0.99 -10.82
N THR A 342 -3.52 -1.02 -9.73
CA THR A 342 -4.11 -2.28 -9.23
C THR A 342 -5.02 -2.96 -10.25
N ARG A 343 -5.56 -2.24 -11.25
CA ARG A 343 -6.34 -2.83 -12.35
C ARG A 343 -5.45 -3.58 -13.35
N ASP A 344 -4.21 -3.13 -13.54
CA ASP A 344 -3.23 -3.80 -14.39
C ASP A 344 -2.76 -5.14 -13.77
N LEU A 345 -2.92 -5.30 -12.44
CA LEU A 345 -2.63 -6.57 -11.75
C LEU A 345 -3.57 -7.71 -12.13
N GLN A 346 -4.79 -7.42 -12.59
CA GLN A 346 -5.81 -8.45 -12.83
C GLN A 346 -5.34 -9.53 -13.81
N ARG A 347 -4.56 -9.16 -14.83
CA ARG A 347 -4.12 -10.03 -15.93
C ARG A 347 -2.59 -10.13 -16.05
N ILE A 348 -1.85 -9.72 -15.02
CA ILE A 348 -0.38 -9.76 -14.99
C ILE A 348 0.14 -11.20 -15.08
N ASN A 349 1.20 -11.42 -15.86
CA ASN A 349 1.90 -12.71 -15.90
C ASN A 349 3.07 -12.75 -14.90
N LEU A 350 2.84 -13.38 -13.75
CA LEU A 350 3.81 -13.48 -12.66
C LEU A 350 4.93 -14.52 -12.88
N GLN A 351 4.81 -15.40 -13.88
CA GLN A 351 5.77 -16.48 -14.10
C GLN A 351 7.14 -15.97 -14.58
N LEU A 352 7.17 -14.77 -15.17
CA LEU A 352 8.37 -14.15 -15.72
C LEU A 352 9.28 -13.53 -14.66
N PHE A 353 8.83 -13.44 -13.40
CA PHE A 353 9.66 -12.88 -12.33
C PHE A 353 10.79 -13.81 -11.92
N THR A 354 11.98 -13.23 -11.78
CA THR A 354 13.08 -13.81 -11.00
C THR A 354 12.65 -13.97 -9.53
N PRO A 355 13.32 -14.83 -8.75
CA PRO A 355 12.99 -15.02 -7.33
C PRO A 355 13.01 -13.71 -6.52
N ASN A 356 13.99 -12.84 -6.75
CA ASN A 356 14.12 -11.58 -6.01
C ASN A 356 13.07 -10.54 -6.43
N GLU A 357 12.78 -10.42 -7.74
CA GLU A 357 11.68 -9.56 -8.21
C GLU A 357 10.34 -10.00 -7.63
N ARG A 358 10.10 -11.32 -7.59
CA ARG A 358 8.88 -11.88 -7.00
C ARG A 358 8.77 -11.57 -5.51
N LEU A 359 9.87 -11.75 -4.76
CA LEU A 359 9.92 -11.45 -3.33
C LEU A 359 9.64 -9.96 -3.08
N ALA A 360 10.36 -9.06 -3.74
CA ALA A 360 10.17 -7.62 -3.61
C ALA A 360 8.76 -7.19 -4.02
N PHE A 361 8.23 -7.75 -5.12
CA PHE A 361 6.89 -7.47 -5.59
C PHE A 361 5.82 -7.82 -4.56
N PHE A 362 5.86 -9.03 -3.99
CA PHE A 362 4.85 -9.45 -3.00
C PHE A 362 4.99 -8.74 -1.66
N LEU A 363 6.21 -8.41 -1.22
CA LEU A 363 6.42 -7.57 -0.03
C LEU A 363 5.82 -6.18 -0.23
N ASN A 364 6.15 -5.53 -1.35
CA ASN A 364 5.64 -4.19 -1.67
C ASN A 364 4.13 -4.19 -1.86
N LEU A 365 3.59 -5.20 -2.55
CA LEU A 365 2.17 -5.32 -2.78
C LEU A 365 1.41 -5.57 -1.47
N TYR A 366 1.94 -6.39 -0.57
CA TYR A 366 1.33 -6.59 0.76
C TYR A 366 1.27 -5.27 1.53
N ASN A 367 2.39 -4.55 1.65
CA ASN A 367 2.44 -3.29 2.38
C ASN A 367 1.53 -2.23 1.74
N ALA A 368 1.46 -2.17 0.40
CA ALA A 368 0.54 -1.30 -0.32
C ALA A 368 -0.94 -1.69 -0.12
N MET A 369 -1.24 -2.99 -0.13
CA MET A 369 -2.57 -3.51 0.16
C MET A 369 -3.02 -3.19 1.57
N VAL A 370 -2.12 -3.23 2.56
CA VAL A 370 -2.41 -2.81 3.94
C VAL A 370 -2.79 -1.34 4.00
N ILE A 371 -2.06 -0.45 3.31
CA ILE A 371 -2.41 0.97 3.22
C ILE A 371 -3.83 1.14 2.64
N HIS A 372 -4.14 0.44 1.54
CA HIS A 372 -5.46 0.52 0.95
C HIS A 372 -6.56 -0.10 1.83
N ALA A 373 -6.27 -1.21 2.52
CA ALA A 373 -7.21 -1.84 3.43
C ALA A 373 -7.54 -0.92 4.61
N VAL A 374 -6.54 -0.25 5.19
CA VAL A 374 -6.76 0.74 6.27
C VAL A 374 -7.59 1.92 5.78
N ILE A 375 -7.33 2.45 4.58
CA ILE A 375 -8.09 3.56 4.01
C ILE A 375 -9.54 3.16 3.69
N SER A 376 -9.77 1.94 3.20
CA SER A 376 -11.08 1.49 2.71
C SER A 376 -11.96 0.86 3.78
N ILE A 377 -11.38 0.08 4.69
CA ILE A 377 -12.09 -0.68 5.73
C ILE A 377 -11.93 -0.01 7.11
N GLY A 378 -10.78 0.61 7.37
CA GLY A 378 -10.38 1.10 8.69
C GLY A 378 -9.43 0.13 9.40
N HIS A 379 -9.00 0.52 10.61
CA HIS A 379 -8.14 -0.31 11.45
C HIS A 379 -8.95 -1.44 12.11
N PRO A 380 -8.40 -2.67 12.15
CA PRO A 380 -9.11 -3.77 12.80
C PRO A 380 -9.02 -3.65 14.33
N GLU A 381 -10.12 -3.27 14.98
CA GLU A 381 -10.20 -3.17 16.45
C GLU A 381 -10.65 -4.49 17.12
N GLY A 382 -10.90 -5.57 16.35
CA GLY A 382 -11.39 -6.86 16.85
C GLY A 382 -11.17 -8.06 15.94
N ILE A 383 -11.61 -9.25 16.38
CA ILE A 383 -11.41 -10.53 15.66
C ILE A 383 -12.16 -10.57 14.32
N LEU A 384 -13.39 -10.06 14.29
CA LEU A 384 -14.18 -9.99 13.05
C LEU A 384 -13.56 -9.00 12.06
N ASP A 385 -13.08 -7.86 12.55
CA ASP A 385 -12.42 -6.87 11.72
C ASP A 385 -11.07 -7.38 11.21
N ASN A 386 -10.34 -8.17 12.00
CA ASN A 386 -9.14 -8.88 11.56
C ASN A 386 -9.44 -9.87 10.42
N LYS A 387 -10.57 -10.57 10.46
CA LYS A 387 -10.98 -11.44 9.35
C LYS A 387 -11.30 -10.61 8.10
N ALA A 388 -12.09 -9.54 8.24
CA ALA A 388 -12.41 -8.67 7.13
C ALA A 388 -11.14 -8.07 6.49
N PHE A 389 -10.19 -7.67 7.32
CA PHE A 389 -8.93 -7.05 6.91
C PHE A 389 -7.96 -8.05 6.26
N PHE A 390 -7.65 -9.18 6.91
CA PHE A 390 -6.60 -10.09 6.44
C PHE A 390 -7.08 -11.19 5.48
N LEU A 391 -8.36 -11.54 5.51
CA LEU A 391 -8.93 -12.64 4.71
C LEU A 391 -9.88 -12.18 3.61
N ASP A 392 -10.76 -11.21 3.92
CA ASP A 392 -11.81 -10.79 2.98
C ASP A 392 -11.33 -9.66 2.05
N PHE A 393 -10.38 -8.81 2.46
CA PHE A 393 -9.73 -7.86 1.57
C PHE A 393 -8.83 -8.59 0.57
N GLN A 394 -9.25 -8.58 -0.70
CA GLN A 394 -8.63 -9.35 -1.78
C GLN A 394 -8.38 -8.49 -3.01
N TYR A 395 -7.33 -8.84 -3.76
CA TYR A 395 -7.11 -8.41 -5.13
C TYR A 395 -7.09 -9.59 -6.09
N VAL A 396 -7.54 -9.35 -7.32
CA VAL A 396 -7.29 -10.25 -8.44
C VAL A 396 -5.88 -9.98 -8.97
N ILE A 397 -5.01 -10.98 -8.93
CA ILE A 397 -3.65 -10.90 -9.46
C ILE A 397 -3.43 -12.10 -10.38
N GLY A 398 -3.15 -11.84 -11.66
CA GLY A 398 -2.95 -12.89 -12.66
C GLY A 398 -4.14 -13.84 -12.75
N GLY A 399 -5.37 -13.31 -12.67
CA GLY A 399 -6.61 -14.06 -12.71
C GLY A 399 -7.03 -14.73 -11.39
N TYR A 400 -6.24 -14.69 -10.32
CA TYR A 400 -6.58 -15.39 -9.07
C TYR A 400 -6.76 -14.42 -7.89
N PRO A 401 -7.65 -14.73 -6.92
CA PRO A 401 -7.84 -13.92 -5.74
C PRO A 401 -6.65 -14.06 -4.78
N HIS A 402 -6.15 -12.95 -4.28
CA HIS A 402 -5.06 -12.86 -3.33
C HIS A 402 -5.47 -11.94 -2.18
N SER A 403 -5.64 -12.51 -0.99
CA SER A 403 -5.76 -11.75 0.26
C SER A 403 -4.39 -11.49 0.88
N LEU A 404 -4.33 -10.60 1.87
CA LEU A 404 -3.13 -10.39 2.68
C LEU A 404 -2.62 -11.71 3.27
N SER A 405 -3.52 -12.52 3.85
CA SER A 405 -3.16 -13.84 4.38
C SER A 405 -2.66 -14.81 3.31
N ILE A 406 -3.19 -14.76 2.08
CA ILE A 406 -2.72 -15.61 0.98
C ILE A 406 -1.32 -15.20 0.54
N ILE A 407 -1.03 -13.90 0.46
CA ILE A 407 0.30 -13.40 0.10
C ILE A 407 1.32 -13.79 1.18
N GLU A 408 1.02 -13.53 2.45
CA GLU A 408 1.90 -13.85 3.59
C GLU A 408 2.09 -15.37 3.74
N ASN A 409 1.00 -16.11 3.96
CA ASN A 409 1.09 -17.52 4.34
C ASN A 409 1.17 -18.48 3.15
N GLY A 410 0.48 -18.14 2.06
CA GLY A 410 0.42 -18.96 0.85
C GLY A 410 1.69 -18.82 0.02
N ILE A 411 2.05 -17.58 -0.31
CA ILE A 411 3.17 -17.28 -1.21
C ILE A 411 4.47 -17.14 -0.42
N LEU A 412 4.63 -16.11 0.41
CA LEU A 412 5.92 -15.78 1.03
C LEU A 412 6.40 -16.85 2.02
N ARG A 413 5.49 -17.47 2.79
CA ARG A 413 5.81 -18.52 3.79
C ARG A 413 5.74 -19.95 3.26
N ASN A 414 5.87 -20.17 1.94
CA ASN A 414 5.89 -21.52 1.37
C ASN A 414 4.64 -22.38 1.70
N ASN A 415 3.45 -21.83 1.44
CA ASN A 415 2.15 -22.48 1.68
C ASN A 415 2.01 -23.08 3.09
N ARG A 416 2.53 -22.37 4.10
CA ARG A 416 2.42 -22.74 5.52
C ARG A 416 1.06 -22.34 6.08
N LYS A 417 0.67 -23.02 7.15
CA LYS A 417 -0.58 -22.68 7.86
C LYS A 417 -0.41 -21.32 8.54
N SER A 418 -1.47 -20.53 8.50
CA SER A 418 -1.57 -19.33 9.33
C SER A 418 -1.67 -19.73 10.80
N PRO A 419 -1.15 -18.94 11.76
CA PRO A 419 -1.22 -19.24 13.20
C PRO A 419 -2.64 -19.53 13.71
N PHE A 420 -3.65 -18.95 13.07
CA PHE A 420 -5.06 -19.09 13.45
C PHE A 420 -5.87 -20.01 12.53
N SER A 421 -5.20 -20.72 11.59
CA SER A 421 -5.86 -21.60 10.64
C SER A 421 -5.33 -23.04 10.72
N LEU A 422 -6.25 -24.00 10.61
CA LEU A 422 -5.92 -25.42 10.60
C LEU A 422 -5.56 -25.94 9.20
N THR A 423 -5.85 -25.17 8.15
CA THR A 423 -5.67 -25.56 6.74
C THR A 423 -4.60 -24.72 6.06
N LYS A 424 -3.93 -25.32 5.07
CA LYS A 424 -3.01 -24.58 4.19
C LYS A 424 -3.80 -23.65 3.27
N PRO A 425 -3.24 -22.49 2.89
CA PRO A 425 -3.88 -21.58 1.93
C PRO A 425 -4.15 -22.22 0.56
N PHE A 426 -3.24 -23.04 0.05
CA PHE A 426 -3.35 -23.69 -1.25
C PHE A 426 -3.45 -25.22 -1.15
N SER A 427 -4.32 -25.82 -1.97
CA SER A 427 -4.36 -27.28 -2.19
C SER A 427 -3.18 -27.73 -3.06
N LYS A 428 -3.01 -29.04 -3.25
CA LYS A 428 -1.89 -29.60 -4.03
C LYS A 428 -1.99 -29.30 -5.52
N GLU A 429 -3.19 -29.04 -6.01
CA GLU A 429 -3.53 -28.80 -7.40
C GLU A 429 -3.65 -27.29 -7.73
N ASP A 430 -3.37 -26.42 -6.76
CA ASP A 430 -3.48 -24.96 -6.94
C ASP A 430 -2.33 -24.44 -7.81
N ARG A 431 -2.67 -23.76 -8.92
CA ARG A 431 -1.68 -23.23 -9.87
C ARG A 431 -0.78 -22.15 -9.26
N ARG A 432 -1.21 -21.48 -8.20
CA ARG A 432 -0.40 -20.48 -7.50
C ARG A 432 0.79 -21.08 -6.78
N LEU A 433 0.85 -22.41 -6.60
CA LEU A 433 2.02 -23.10 -6.07
C LEU A 433 3.29 -22.86 -6.90
N HIS A 434 3.18 -22.58 -8.20
CA HIS A 434 4.36 -22.23 -9.02
C HIS A 434 5.02 -20.90 -8.62
N LEU A 435 4.30 -20.04 -7.91
CA LEU A 435 4.81 -18.75 -7.42
C LEU A 435 5.57 -18.88 -6.10
N VAL A 436 5.36 -20.00 -5.39
CA VAL A 436 5.87 -20.23 -4.05
C VAL A 436 7.40 -20.47 -4.05
N PRO A 437 8.17 -19.82 -3.15
CA PRO A 437 9.59 -20.06 -3.03
C PRO A 437 9.90 -21.45 -2.45
N MET A 438 11.05 -22.01 -2.84
CA MET A 438 11.51 -23.33 -2.39
C MET A 438 11.78 -23.39 -0.88
N ARG A 439 12.20 -22.28 -0.28
CA ARG A 439 12.49 -22.15 1.15
C ARG A 439 11.83 -20.90 1.70
N VAL A 440 11.44 -20.96 2.98
CA VAL A 440 10.93 -19.79 3.70
C VAL A 440 12.10 -18.90 4.07
N ASN A 441 12.02 -17.62 3.72
CA ASN A 441 12.90 -16.59 4.24
C ASN A 441 12.25 -16.01 5.51
N PRO A 442 12.78 -16.24 6.72
CA PRO A 442 12.15 -15.74 7.95
C PRO A 442 12.17 -14.21 8.07
N LEU A 443 13.02 -13.52 7.32
CA LEU A 443 13.16 -12.07 7.35
C LEU A 443 11.92 -11.34 6.84
N ILE A 444 11.09 -12.00 6.03
CA ILE A 444 9.83 -11.42 5.52
C ILE A 444 8.94 -10.89 6.65
N HIS A 445 8.97 -11.52 7.83
CA HIS A 445 8.16 -11.11 8.98
C HIS A 445 8.51 -9.73 9.51
N PHE A 446 9.72 -9.24 9.23
CA PHE A 446 10.19 -7.91 9.60
C PHE A 446 10.06 -6.90 8.45
N GLY A 447 9.74 -7.36 7.24
CA GLY A 447 9.42 -6.51 6.10
C GLY A 447 7.92 -6.25 5.89
N LEU A 448 7.06 -7.09 6.47
CA LEU A 448 5.61 -6.97 6.37
C LEU A 448 5.05 -6.05 7.45
N CYS A 449 4.55 -4.88 7.06
CA CYS A 449 3.86 -3.95 7.94
C CYS A 449 2.37 -4.29 8.01
N LYS A 450 1.82 -4.50 9.21
CA LYS A 450 0.41 -4.89 9.41
C LYS A 450 -0.52 -3.71 9.71
N GLY A 451 0.00 -2.47 9.66
CA GLY A 451 -0.76 -1.27 10.00
C GLY A 451 -1.08 -1.17 11.50
N THR A 452 -0.20 -1.69 12.36
CA THR A 452 -0.37 -1.65 13.82
C THR A 452 0.87 -1.11 14.52
N ARG A 453 0.73 -0.61 15.75
CA ARG A 453 1.83 0.00 16.52
C ARG A 453 3.02 -0.96 16.76
N SER A 454 2.75 -2.23 17.07
CA SER A 454 3.81 -3.23 17.27
C SER A 454 4.30 -3.90 15.97
N SER A 455 3.79 -3.50 14.81
CA SER A 455 4.24 -4.03 13.52
C SER A 455 5.59 -3.43 13.11
N PRO A 456 6.35 -4.12 12.24
CA PRO A 456 7.57 -3.53 11.68
C PRO A 456 7.28 -2.22 10.95
N LYS A 457 8.31 -1.36 10.89
CA LYS A 457 8.28 -0.08 10.18
C LYS A 457 7.82 -0.26 8.74
N LEU A 458 7.01 0.68 8.24
CA LEU A 458 6.59 0.66 6.84
C LEU A 458 7.82 0.83 5.94
N ARG A 459 8.08 -0.17 5.10
CA ARG A 459 9.20 -0.20 4.15
C ARG A 459 8.74 -0.75 2.81
N PHE A 460 9.42 -0.31 1.77
CA PHE A 460 9.32 -0.85 0.43
C PHE A 460 10.70 -1.29 -0.02
N PHE A 461 10.72 -2.27 -0.92
CA PHE A 461 11.88 -3.06 -1.26
C PHE A 461 12.20 -2.98 -2.74
N THR A 462 13.48 -3.07 -3.07
CA THR A 462 13.96 -3.10 -4.45
C THR A 462 14.34 -4.52 -4.87
N ALA A 463 14.03 -4.90 -6.11
CA ALA A 463 14.30 -6.26 -6.59
C ALA A 463 15.79 -6.64 -6.58
N HIS A 464 16.69 -5.66 -6.73
CA HIS A 464 18.13 -5.90 -6.77
C HIS A 464 18.76 -6.08 -5.38
N ASN A 465 18.15 -5.51 -4.32
CA ASN A 465 18.73 -5.47 -2.98
C ASN A 465 17.79 -5.98 -1.86
N VAL A 466 16.71 -6.67 -2.22
CA VAL A 466 15.64 -7.08 -1.29
C VAL A 466 16.14 -7.85 -0.05
N GLU A 467 17.14 -8.71 -0.20
CA GLU A 467 17.67 -9.49 0.92
C GLU A 467 18.42 -8.62 1.93
N ASP A 468 19.30 -7.73 1.47
CA ASP A 468 20.05 -6.83 2.35
C ASP A 468 19.12 -5.80 3.02
N GLU A 469 18.12 -5.31 2.30
CA GLU A 469 17.07 -4.44 2.84
C GLU A 469 16.23 -5.14 3.92
N LEU A 470 15.93 -6.43 3.75
CA LEU A 470 15.25 -7.25 4.76
C LEU A 470 16.12 -7.51 5.98
N ILE A 471 17.43 -7.74 5.80
CA ILE A 471 18.39 -7.86 6.91
C ILE A 471 18.43 -6.55 7.70
N SER A 472 18.51 -5.40 7.02
CA SER A 472 18.44 -4.09 7.67
C SER A 472 17.12 -3.89 8.42
N ALA A 473 15.98 -4.29 7.83
CA ALA A 473 14.68 -4.22 8.49
C ALA A 473 14.61 -5.05 9.78
N ALA A 474 15.16 -6.28 9.76
CA ALA A 474 15.21 -7.12 10.94
C ALA A 474 16.11 -6.52 12.03
N LYS A 475 17.31 -6.04 11.67
CA LYS A 475 18.23 -5.37 12.61
C LYS A 475 17.60 -4.16 13.27
N ASP A 476 16.99 -3.28 12.49
CA ASP A 476 16.35 -2.06 12.99
C ASP A 476 15.17 -2.36 13.92
N TYR A 477 14.43 -3.44 13.64
CA TYR A 477 13.33 -3.90 14.50
C TYR A 477 13.86 -4.42 15.85
N PHE A 478 14.92 -5.24 15.86
CA PHE A 478 15.50 -5.73 17.10
C PHE A 478 16.26 -4.67 17.91
N GLN A 479 16.78 -3.64 17.27
CA GLN A 479 17.41 -2.52 17.96
C GLN A 479 16.41 -1.60 18.67
N SER A 480 15.17 -1.53 18.19
CA SER A 480 14.13 -0.67 18.74
C SER A 480 13.30 -1.37 19.83
N GLU A 481 12.36 -2.23 19.43
CA GLU A 481 11.40 -2.87 20.36
C GLU A 481 11.40 -4.40 20.30
N GLY A 482 12.07 -5.00 19.31
CA GLY A 482 11.96 -6.44 19.03
C GLY A 482 12.53 -7.38 20.09
N ILE A 483 13.37 -6.88 21.01
CA ILE A 483 14.00 -7.69 22.07
C ILE A 483 14.36 -6.86 23.31
N LYS A 484 14.16 -7.46 24.49
CA LYS A 484 14.73 -6.99 25.76
C LYS A 484 15.35 -8.17 26.50
N ILE A 485 16.60 -8.01 26.95
CA ILE A 485 17.34 -9.06 27.66
C ILE A 485 17.50 -8.65 29.11
N ASP A 486 17.01 -9.49 30.01
CA ASP A 486 17.25 -9.39 31.45
C ASP A 486 18.30 -10.42 31.85
N ARG A 487 19.48 -9.93 32.22
CA ARG A 487 20.62 -10.77 32.61
C ARG A 487 20.40 -11.38 34.00
N GLU A 488 19.78 -10.67 34.93
CA GLU A 488 19.60 -11.12 36.31
C GLU A 488 18.58 -12.26 36.38
N LEU A 489 17.47 -12.10 35.66
CA LEU A 489 16.43 -13.13 35.56
C LEU A 489 16.71 -14.19 34.49
N ARG A 490 17.84 -14.10 33.79
CA ARG A 490 18.18 -14.91 32.59
C ARG A 490 17.00 -15.07 31.62
N THR A 491 16.28 -13.98 31.39
CA THR A 491 15.04 -13.97 30.61
C THR A 491 15.17 -13.09 29.36
N VAL A 492 14.78 -13.64 28.22
CA VAL A 492 14.75 -12.92 26.94
C VAL A 492 13.30 -12.63 26.57
N TYR A 493 12.96 -11.35 26.51
CA TYR A 493 11.64 -10.87 26.09
C TYR A 493 11.65 -10.63 24.57
N LEU A 494 10.97 -11.48 23.80
CA LEU A 494 10.91 -11.43 22.33
C LEU A 494 9.57 -10.92 21.82
N THR A 495 9.57 -10.35 20.61
CA THR A 495 8.33 -9.99 19.91
C THR A 495 7.38 -11.18 19.74
N ARG A 496 6.07 -10.91 19.80
CA ARG A 496 5.03 -11.93 19.58
C ARG A 496 5.01 -12.48 18.15
N ILE A 497 5.62 -11.80 17.19
CA ILE A 497 5.81 -12.27 15.82
C ILE A 497 6.56 -13.61 15.81
N ILE A 498 7.63 -13.73 16.59
CA ILE A 498 8.42 -14.96 16.72
C ILE A 498 7.58 -16.08 17.34
N LYS A 499 6.69 -15.77 18.29
CA LYS A 499 5.76 -16.76 18.88
C LYS A 499 4.82 -17.34 17.85
N TRP A 500 4.20 -16.49 17.04
CA TRP A 500 3.21 -16.92 16.04
C TRP A 500 3.82 -17.74 14.91
N PHE A 501 5.05 -17.40 14.55
CA PHE A 501 5.75 -18.00 13.42
C PHE A 501 6.98 -18.80 13.83
N SER A 502 6.98 -19.38 15.04
CA SER A 502 8.14 -20.06 15.63
C SER A 502 8.75 -21.13 14.71
N GLN A 503 7.91 -21.86 13.97
CA GLN A 503 8.34 -22.86 12.99
C GLN A 503 9.17 -22.29 11.82
N ASP A 504 9.05 -20.99 11.53
CA ASP A 504 9.84 -20.31 10.50
C ASP A 504 11.25 -19.99 11.02
N PHE A 505 11.42 -19.92 12.34
CA PHE A 505 12.68 -19.56 13.03
C PHE A 505 13.40 -20.77 13.67
N GLY A 506 13.13 -22.00 13.18
CA GLY A 506 13.71 -23.24 13.70
C GLY A 506 12.81 -24.02 14.67
N GLY A 507 11.83 -23.36 15.29
CA GLY A 507 10.79 -23.98 16.13
C GLY A 507 11.25 -24.37 17.53
N GLN A 508 12.55 -24.60 17.75
CA GLN A 508 13.13 -24.81 19.08
C GLN A 508 13.64 -23.49 19.67
N GLU A 509 13.49 -23.30 20.97
CA GLU A 509 13.89 -22.06 21.65
C GLU A 509 15.37 -21.71 21.44
N LYS A 510 16.26 -22.71 21.47
CA LYS A 510 17.69 -22.51 21.22
C LYS A 510 17.97 -22.02 19.79
N GLU A 511 17.36 -22.66 18.80
CA GLU A 511 17.51 -22.29 17.38
C GLU A 511 16.98 -20.87 17.11
N ILE A 512 15.87 -20.49 17.77
CA ILE A 512 15.31 -19.14 17.69
C ILE A 512 16.31 -18.12 18.25
N LEU A 513 16.92 -18.38 19.41
CA LEU A 513 17.89 -17.47 20.00
C LEU A 513 19.17 -17.36 19.17
N GLU A 514 19.65 -18.48 18.61
CA GLU A 514 20.79 -18.50 17.68
C GLU A 514 20.48 -17.71 16.40
N TRP A 515 19.25 -17.84 15.87
CA TRP A 515 18.80 -17.07 14.72
C TRP A 515 18.74 -15.58 15.03
N VAL A 516 18.12 -15.19 16.14
CA VAL A 516 18.00 -13.78 16.57
C VAL A 516 19.39 -13.17 16.79
N LEU A 517 20.34 -13.93 17.37
CA LEU A 517 21.71 -13.46 17.62
C LEU A 517 22.42 -12.95 16.35
N ASN A 518 22.12 -13.52 15.18
CA ASN A 518 22.71 -13.09 13.90
C ASN A 518 22.27 -11.69 13.46
N TYR A 519 21.16 -11.18 14.00
CA TYR A 519 20.59 -9.87 13.66
C TYR A 519 20.64 -8.88 14.83
N LEU A 520 21.20 -9.27 15.97
CA LEU A 520 21.48 -8.36 17.08
C LEU A 520 22.80 -7.64 16.88
N GLU A 521 22.84 -6.39 17.33
CA GLU A 521 24.06 -5.60 17.37
C GLU A 521 24.29 -5.01 18.77
N GLY A 522 25.51 -4.53 19.02
CA GLY A 522 25.85 -3.79 20.24
C GLY A 522 25.73 -4.62 21.54
N ARG A 523 25.08 -4.03 22.55
CA ARG A 523 24.99 -4.59 23.92
C ARG A 523 24.19 -5.89 23.95
N ASN A 524 23.04 -5.94 23.27
CA ASN A 524 22.14 -7.10 23.30
C ASN A 524 22.78 -8.34 22.68
N ALA A 525 23.52 -8.18 21.58
CA ALA A 525 24.26 -9.28 20.96
C ALA A 525 25.31 -9.89 21.90
N LYS A 526 26.08 -9.03 22.59
CA LYS A 526 27.08 -9.48 23.58
C LYS A 526 26.43 -10.23 24.74
N LEU A 527 25.35 -9.67 25.30
CA LEU A 527 24.61 -10.29 26.41
C LEU A 527 24.05 -11.66 26.02
N LEU A 528 23.35 -11.75 24.88
CA LEU A 528 22.76 -13.01 24.44
C LEU A 528 23.84 -14.07 24.14
N LYS A 529 24.94 -13.66 23.52
CA LYS A 529 26.07 -14.55 23.24
C LYS A 529 26.70 -15.13 24.51
N THR A 530 26.88 -14.31 25.54
CA THR A 530 27.37 -14.80 26.84
C THR A 530 26.37 -15.77 27.46
N MET A 531 25.09 -15.42 27.50
CA MET A 531 24.05 -16.29 28.09
C MET A 531 23.94 -17.65 27.39
N LEU A 532 24.07 -17.69 26.05
CA LEU A 532 24.08 -18.93 25.27
C LEU A 532 25.34 -19.76 25.49
N GLY A 533 26.49 -19.12 25.74
CA GLY A 533 27.77 -19.78 26.00
C GLY A 533 27.87 -20.44 27.37
N ASP A 534 27.14 -19.93 28.36
CA ASP A 534 27.15 -20.43 29.75
C ASP A 534 26.47 -21.82 29.89
N GLY A 535 25.65 -22.24 28.92
CA GLY A 535 24.98 -23.55 28.90
C GLY A 535 23.75 -23.67 29.82
N ASP A 536 23.50 -22.68 30.67
CA ASP A 536 22.33 -22.62 31.55
C ASP A 536 21.04 -22.26 30.80
N LEU A 537 19.89 -22.75 31.30
CA LEU A 537 18.57 -22.51 30.71
C LEU A 537 18.27 -21.00 30.57
N ILE A 538 17.78 -20.60 29.40
CA ILE A 538 17.32 -19.24 29.11
C ILE A 538 15.81 -19.28 28.99
N THR A 539 15.11 -18.45 29.76
CA THR A 539 13.64 -18.38 29.68
C THR A 539 13.25 -17.39 28.58
N ILE A 540 12.38 -17.80 27.65
CA ILE A 540 11.81 -16.91 26.64
C ILE A 540 10.42 -16.46 27.09
N VAL A 541 10.23 -15.15 27.17
CA VAL A 541 8.93 -14.52 27.41
C VAL A 541 8.56 -13.72 26.17
N TYR A 542 7.29 -13.74 25.77
CA TYR A 542 6.84 -12.97 24.61
C TYR A 542 6.16 -11.68 25.06
N GLN A 543 6.56 -10.57 24.45
CA GLN A 543 5.98 -9.25 24.70
C GLN A 543 4.53 -9.19 24.18
N ASP A 544 3.75 -8.27 24.74
CA ASP A 544 2.43 -7.96 24.23
C ASP A 544 2.52 -7.32 22.84
N TYR A 545 1.49 -7.56 22.01
CA TYR A 545 1.42 -7.00 20.66
C TYR A 545 0.26 -6.03 20.60
N ASP A 546 0.59 -4.77 20.40
CA ASP A 546 -0.36 -3.68 20.24
C ASP A 546 -0.95 -3.70 18.82
N TRP A 547 -2.23 -4.03 18.76
CA TRP A 547 -3.03 -4.10 17.54
C TRP A 547 -3.63 -2.75 17.15
N SER A 548 -3.48 -1.71 17.98
CA SER A 548 -3.99 -0.39 17.63
C SER A 548 -3.27 0.17 16.39
N GLY A 549 -3.97 1.03 15.66
CA GLY A 549 -3.50 1.61 14.42
C GLY A 549 -2.24 2.44 14.60
N ASN A 550 -1.35 2.37 13.61
CA ASN A 550 -0.15 3.17 13.52
C ASN A 550 -0.44 4.55 12.91
N LEU A 551 -1.41 5.25 13.51
CA LEU A 551 -1.95 6.54 13.08
C LEU A 551 -1.04 7.72 13.43
#